data_AF-A0A7W0ZYK9-F1
#
_entry.id   AF-A0A7W0ZYK9-F1
#
_cell.length_a   1.000
_cell.length_b   1.000
_cell.length_c   1.000
_cell.angle_alpha   90.00
_cell.angle_beta   90.00
_cell.angle_gamma   90.00
#
_symmetry.space_group_name_H-M   'P 1'
#
loop_
_entity.id
_entity.type
_entity.pdbx_description
1 polymer ?
#
loop_
_entity_poly.entity_id
_entity_poly.type
_entity_poly.pdbx_seq_one_letter_code
_entity_poly.pdbx_strand_id
1 'polypeptide(L)'
;MEHLIETIRGAIAHDASDETRAAGANACREILRSLEPEPAPVPAVASAPALTQVAQLVTAFRGVPIDQLLDLAIVKLRSVVPADTAPTRPGFAVPLVPVPRS
;
A
#
# COMPACT_ATOMS: atom_id res chain seq x y z
N MET A 1 -1.06 13.25 -21.16
CA MET A 1 -1.31 13.22 -19.70
C MET A 1 -1.75 14.58 -19.16
N GLU A 2 -1.07 15.68 -19.51
CA GLU A 2 -1.46 17.07 -19.12
C GLU A 2 -2.92 17.42 -19.48
N HIS A 3 -3.39 16.98 -20.65
CA HIS A 3 -4.79 17.16 -21.07
C HIS A 3 -5.81 16.52 -20.10
N LEU A 4 -5.52 15.33 -19.55
CA LEU A 4 -6.41 14.66 -18.59
C LEU A 4 -6.48 15.43 -17.26
N ILE A 5 -5.36 16.00 -16.82
CA ILE A 5 -5.28 16.82 -15.62
C ILE A 5 -6.09 18.11 -15.80
N GLU A 6 -6.01 18.74 -16.96
CA GLU A 6 -6.78 19.95 -17.26
C GLU A 6 -8.29 19.68 -17.32
N THR A 7 -8.69 18.54 -17.90
CA THR A 7 -10.10 18.09 -17.89
C THR A 7 -10.62 17.86 -16.47
N ILE A 8 -9.80 17.30 -15.57
CA ILE A 8 -10.17 17.12 -14.16
C ILE A 8 -10.31 18.47 -13.45
N ARG A 9 -9.41 19.42 -13.71
CA ARG A 9 -9.49 20.78 -13.15
C ARG A 9 -10.76 21.51 -13.58
N GLY A 10 -11.12 21.40 -14.86
CA GLY A 10 -12.39 21.94 -15.37
C GLY A 10 -13.60 21.29 -14.70
N ALA A 11 -13.55 19.98 -14.46
CA ALA A 11 -14.66 19.23 -13.85
C ALA A 11 -14.91 19.56 -12.36
N ILE A 12 -13.91 20.05 -11.63
CA ILE A 12 -14.04 20.44 -10.21
C ILE A 12 -14.45 21.91 -10.03
N ALA A 13 -14.53 22.69 -11.11
CA ALA A 13 -14.98 24.07 -11.04
C ALA A 13 -16.43 24.16 -10.52
N HIS A 14 -16.74 25.27 -9.85
CA HIS A 14 -18.05 25.47 -9.21
C HIS A 14 -19.18 25.54 -10.24
N ASP A 15 -18.89 26.10 -11.41
CA ASP A 15 -19.77 26.28 -12.55
C ASP A 15 -19.67 25.16 -13.61
N ALA A 16 -18.97 24.07 -13.31
CA ALA A 16 -18.82 22.95 -14.23
C ALA A 16 -20.18 22.31 -14.55
N SER A 17 -20.46 22.18 -15.85
CA SER A 17 -21.66 21.49 -16.34
C SER A 17 -21.60 19.99 -16.06
N ASP A 18 -22.74 19.32 -16.12
CA ASP A 18 -22.83 17.87 -15.90
C ASP A 18 -21.98 17.09 -16.92
N GLU A 19 -21.91 17.57 -18.16
CA GLU A 19 -21.06 17.00 -19.20
C GLU A 19 -19.57 17.11 -18.84
N THR A 20 -19.13 18.27 -18.35
CA THR A 20 -17.74 18.47 -17.90
C THR A 20 -17.41 17.60 -16.69
N ARG A 21 -18.35 17.43 -15.75
CA ARG A 21 -18.18 16.52 -14.60
C ARG A 21 -18.06 15.06 -15.03
N ALA A 22 -18.88 14.63 -15.99
CA ALA A 22 -18.80 13.28 -16.56
C ALA A 22 -17.46 13.05 -17.28
N ALA A 23 -16.99 14.04 -18.05
CA ALA A 23 -15.69 13.99 -18.71
C ALA A 23 -14.53 13.88 -17.71
N GLY A 24 -14.55 14.66 -16.63
CA GLY A 24 -13.56 14.57 -15.54
C GLY A 24 -13.54 13.21 -14.84
N ALA A 25 -14.72 12.62 -14.57
CA ALA A 25 -14.82 11.29 -13.98
C ALA A 25 -14.20 10.21 -14.88
N ASN A 26 -14.37 10.32 -16.20
CA ASN A 26 -13.75 9.43 -17.17
C ASN A 26 -12.22 9.61 -17.20
N ALA A 27 -11.72 10.85 -17.18
CA ALA A 27 -10.29 11.13 -17.10
C ALA A 27 -9.64 10.54 -15.84
N CYS A 28 -10.31 10.58 -14.68
CA CYS A 28 -9.83 9.92 -13.46
C CYS A 28 -9.70 8.40 -13.63
N ARG A 29 -10.69 7.74 -14.26
CA ARG A 29 -10.65 6.29 -14.51
C ARG A 29 -9.51 5.90 -15.45
N GLU A 30 -9.24 6.74 -16.45
CA GLU A 30 -8.16 6.51 -17.41
C GLU A 30 -6.79 6.60 -16.72
N ILE A 31 -6.59 7.58 -15.83
CA ILE A 31 -5.38 7.67 -15.01
C ILE A 31 -5.23 6.43 -14.14
N LEU A 32 -6.29 6.01 -13.44
CA LEU A 32 -6.25 4.81 -12.60
C LEU A 32 -5.89 3.55 -13.41
N ARG A 33 -6.44 3.40 -14.62
CA ARG A 33 -6.11 2.29 -15.51
C ARG A 33 -4.65 2.32 -15.96
N SER A 34 -4.09 3.52 -16.20
CA SER A 34 -2.67 3.66 -16.57
C SER A 34 -1.71 3.34 -15.42
N LEU A 35 -2.18 3.45 -14.17
CA LEU A 35 -1.42 3.17 -12.96
C LEU A 35 -1.63 1.75 -12.43
N GLU A 36 -2.57 1.01 -13.01
CA GLU A 36 -2.82 -0.37 -12.62
C GLU A 36 -1.58 -1.21 -12.97
N PRO A 37 -0.89 -1.77 -11.98
CA PRO A 37 0.31 -2.55 -12.24
C PRO A 37 -0.06 -3.77 -13.06
N GLU A 38 0.75 -4.08 -14.07
CA GLU A 38 0.62 -5.31 -14.83
C GLU A 38 0.56 -6.49 -13.85
N PRO A 39 -0.47 -7.35 -13.90
CA PRO A 39 -0.53 -8.50 -13.03
C PRO A 39 0.70 -9.35 -13.31
N ALA A 40 1.60 -9.42 -12.31
CA ALA A 40 2.79 -10.24 -12.41
C ALA A 40 2.36 -11.65 -12.87
N PRO A 41 3.08 -12.27 -13.82
CA PRO A 41 2.75 -13.61 -14.25
C PRO A 41 2.71 -14.51 -13.03
N VAL A 42 1.51 -14.98 -12.69
CA VAL A 42 1.30 -15.95 -11.62
C VAL A 42 2.18 -17.16 -11.94
N PRO A 43 3.19 -17.48 -11.11
CA PRO A 43 3.97 -18.68 -11.34
C PRO A 43 2.98 -19.86 -11.31
N ALA A 44 2.99 -20.66 -12.37
CA ALA A 44 2.13 -21.82 -12.51
C ALA A 44 2.23 -22.63 -11.21
N VAL A 45 1.11 -22.75 -10.49
CA VAL A 45 1.03 -23.51 -9.25
C VAL A 45 1.30 -24.95 -9.62
N ALA A 46 2.54 -25.39 -9.39
CA ALA A 46 2.87 -26.80 -9.34
C ALA A 46 1.95 -27.44 -8.29
N SER A 47 1.23 -28.48 -8.70
CA SER A 47 0.24 -29.17 -7.88
C SER A 47 0.85 -29.68 -6.55
N ALA A 48 0.32 -29.16 -5.41
CA ALA A 48 0.43 -29.62 -4.01
C ALA A 48 1.85 -29.55 -3.33
N PRO A 49 2.03 -29.37 -1.99
CA PRO A 49 1.09 -29.38 -0.85
C PRO A 49 1.35 -28.21 0.17
N ALA A 50 0.79 -27.01 -0.03
CA ALA A 50 1.04 -25.88 0.88
C ALA A 50 0.02 -25.77 2.04
N LEU A 51 -1.20 -26.29 1.87
CA LEU A 51 -2.26 -26.18 2.88
C LEU A 51 -2.00 -27.01 4.15
N THR A 52 -1.19 -28.07 4.05
CA THR A 52 -0.85 -28.92 5.19
C THR A 52 0.11 -28.24 6.17
N GLN A 53 1.03 -27.39 5.70
CA GLN A 53 2.01 -26.75 6.59
C GLN A 53 1.37 -25.66 7.45
N VAL A 54 0.51 -24.83 6.86
CA VAL A 54 -0.24 -23.80 7.60
C VAL A 54 -1.22 -24.45 8.57
N ALA A 55 -1.94 -25.49 8.16
CA ALA A 55 -2.83 -26.23 9.04
C ALA A 55 -2.08 -26.90 10.21
N GLN A 56 -0.89 -27.48 9.97
CA GLN A 56 -0.03 -28.06 11.00
C GLN A 56 0.52 -27.02 11.98
N LEU A 57 0.86 -25.82 11.50
CA LEU A 57 1.25 -24.69 12.37
C LEU A 57 0.07 -24.27 13.25
N VAL A 58 -1.14 -24.14 12.68
CA VAL A 58 -2.34 -23.76 13.44
C VAL A 58 -2.70 -24.81 14.51
N THR A 59 -2.53 -26.11 14.24
CA THR A 59 -2.68 -27.14 15.28
C THR A 59 -1.57 -27.09 16.33
N ALA A 60 -0.33 -26.82 15.95
CA ALA A 60 0.78 -26.69 16.89
C ALA A 60 0.63 -25.49 17.85
N PHE A 61 -0.08 -24.44 17.42
CA PHE A 61 -0.36 -23.25 18.22
C PHE A 61 -1.72 -23.30 18.94
N ARG A 62 -2.49 -24.38 18.79
CA ARG A 62 -3.81 -24.56 19.42
C ARG A 62 -3.64 -24.84 20.91
N GLY A 63 -3.57 -23.79 21.72
CA GLY A 63 -3.33 -23.86 23.16
C GLY A 63 -2.32 -22.83 23.68
N VAL A 64 -1.65 -22.11 22.77
CA VAL A 64 -0.81 -20.97 23.15
C VAL A 64 -1.72 -19.75 23.36
N PRO A 65 -1.68 -19.09 24.53
CA PRO A 65 -2.44 -17.87 24.77
C PRO A 65 -2.00 -16.78 23.79
N ILE A 66 -2.94 -15.94 23.36
CA ILE A 66 -2.74 -14.95 22.29
C ILE A 66 -1.54 -14.01 22.54
N ASP A 67 -1.28 -13.68 23.81
CA ASP A 67 -0.16 -12.84 24.22
C ASP A 67 1.19 -13.51 23.90
N GLN A 68 1.28 -14.84 24.07
CA GLN A 68 2.49 -15.60 23.76
C GLN A 68 2.69 -15.84 22.26
N LEU A 69 1.62 -15.81 21.45
CA LEU A 69 1.73 -15.92 19.99
C LEU A 69 2.43 -14.71 19.39
N LEU A 70 2.13 -13.52 19.90
CA LEU A 70 2.77 -12.28 19.46
C LEU A 70 4.26 -12.28 19.81
N ASP A 71 4.63 -12.71 21.01
CA ASP A 71 6.05 -12.83 21.39
C ASP A 71 6.81 -13.81 20.48
N LEU A 72 6.22 -14.95 20.16
CA LEU A 72 6.81 -15.94 19.27
C LEU A 72 6.98 -15.40 17.84
N ALA A 73 5.99 -14.67 17.33
CA ALA A 73 6.05 -14.00 16.04
C ALA A 73 7.14 -12.91 16.02
N ILE A 74 7.26 -12.10 17.08
CA ILE A 74 8.28 -11.07 17.21
C ILE A 74 9.68 -11.70 17.21
N VAL A 75 9.90 -12.78 17.98
CA VAL A 75 11.19 -13.47 18.04
C VAL A 75 11.55 -14.07 16.68
N LYS A 76 10.60 -14.70 15.99
CA LYS A 76 10.82 -15.25 14.64
C LYS A 76 11.13 -14.16 13.64
N LEU A 77 10.39 -13.07 13.63
CA LEU A 77 10.64 -11.94 12.74
C LEU A 77 12.03 -11.33 13.00
N ARG A 78 12.40 -11.11 14.26
CA ARG A 78 13.75 -10.63 14.62
C ARG A 78 14.86 -11.58 14.17
N SER A 79 14.62 -12.90 14.19
CA SER A 79 15.61 -13.88 13.69
C SER A 79 15.79 -13.86 12.17
N VAL A 80 14.81 -13.32 11.43
CA VAL A 80 14.86 -13.17 9.97
C VAL A 80 15.45 -11.82 9.56
N VAL A 81 15.49 -10.83 10.46
CA VAL A 81 16.14 -9.54 10.20
C VAL A 81 17.67 -9.71 10.27
N PRO A 82 18.42 -9.43 9.18
CA PRO A 82 19.88 -9.44 9.21
C PRO A 82 20.40 -8.36 10.17
N ALA A 83 21.45 -8.67 10.93
CA ALA A 83 22.02 -7.76 11.93
C ALA A 83 22.54 -6.41 11.38
N ASP A 84 22.72 -6.29 10.06
CA ASP A 84 23.27 -5.11 9.38
C ASP A 84 22.23 -4.08 8.92
N THR A 85 20.93 -4.32 9.09
CA THR A 85 19.93 -3.28 8.82
C THR A 85 19.82 -2.34 10.01
N ALA A 86 20.81 -1.46 10.20
CA ALA A 86 20.62 -0.27 11.01
C ALA A 86 19.43 0.51 10.43
N PRO A 87 18.46 0.97 11.24
CA PRO A 87 17.37 1.78 10.74
C PRO A 87 17.95 3.10 10.22
N THR A 88 18.08 3.22 8.89
CA THR A 88 18.43 4.47 8.23
C THR A 88 17.33 5.47 8.55
N ARG A 89 17.53 6.29 9.57
CA ARG A 89 16.62 7.37 9.92
C ARG A 89 16.63 8.33 8.72
N PRO A 90 15.53 8.49 7.96
CA PRO A 90 15.51 9.48 6.89
C PRO A 90 15.59 10.85 7.55
N GLY A 91 16.77 11.44 7.52
CA GLY A 91 16.99 12.80 7.99
C GLY A 91 16.40 13.76 6.97
N PHE A 92 15.12 14.13 7.13
CA PHE A 92 14.59 15.28 6.41
C PHE A 92 14.70 16.51 7.33
N ALA A 93 15.43 17.52 6.84
CA ALA A 93 15.49 18.81 7.48
C ALA A 93 14.16 19.53 7.22
N VAL A 94 13.41 19.83 8.28
CA VAL A 94 12.21 20.68 8.18
C VAL A 94 12.65 22.13 8.31
N PRO A 95 12.61 22.95 7.25
CA PRO A 95 12.84 24.38 7.39
C PRO A 95 11.65 25.00 8.14
N LEU A 96 11.92 25.53 9.34
CA LEU A 96 10.94 26.30 10.10
C LEU A 96 10.76 27.66 9.42
N VAL A 97 9.61 27.86 8.77
CA VAL A 97 9.20 29.18 8.26
C VAL A 97 8.56 29.96 9.42
N PRO A 98 9.10 31.12 9.82
CA PRO A 98 8.51 31.93 10.88
C PRO A 98 7.21 32.58 10.37
N VAL A 99 6.09 32.28 11.03
CA VAL A 99 4.79 32.91 10.75
C VAL A 99 4.67 34.19 11.60
N PRO A 100 4.53 35.37 11.00
CA PRO A 100 4.27 36.61 11.73
C PRO A 100 2.85 36.57 12.33
N ARG A 101 2.73 36.94 13.60
CA ARG A 101 1.44 37.06 14.30
C ARG A 101 0.86 38.44 14.00
N SER A 102 -0.32 38.48 13.37
CA SER A 102 -1.17 39.67 13.22
C SER A 102 -2.39 39.55 14.11
#